data_AF-H0R0C4-F1
#
_entry.id   AF-H0R0C4-F1
#
_cell.length_a   1.000
_cell.length_b   1.000
_cell.length_c   1.000
_cell.angle_alpha   90.00
_cell.angle_beta   90.00
_cell.angle_gamma   90.00
#
_symmetry.space_group_name_H-M   'P 1'
#
loop_
_entity.id
_entity.type
_entity.pdbx_description
1 polymer ?
#
loop_
_entity_poly.entity_id
_entity_poly.type
_entity_poly.pdbx_seq_one_letter_code
_entity_poly.pdbx_strand_id
1 'polypeptide(L)'
;MSFVVGVVLFAVALLLSVAWHECGHMWAAQRTGMKVRRFFVGFGPTLWSTRRGETEYGVKALPLGGFCDIAGMTPYDEIDEADKARA
;
A
#
# COMPACT_ATOMS: atom_id res chain seq x y z
N MET A 1 15.01 -24.90 -17.54
CA MET A 1 15.44 -24.30 -16.26
C MET A 1 15.44 -22.78 -16.32
N SER A 2 16.20 -22.15 -17.23
CA SER A 2 16.39 -20.69 -17.28
C SER A 2 15.12 -19.88 -17.56
N PHE A 3 14.18 -20.40 -18.37
CA PHE A 3 12.91 -19.72 -18.64
C PHE A 3 12.06 -19.53 -17.38
N VAL A 4 11.87 -20.60 -16.60
CA VAL A 4 11.08 -20.56 -15.36
C VAL A 4 11.71 -19.61 -14.36
N VAL A 5 13.05 -19.66 -14.22
CA VAL A 5 13.78 -18.72 -13.35
C VAL A 5 13.60 -17.28 -13.80
N GLY A 6 13.68 -17.01 -15.11
CA GLY A 6 13.47 -15.67 -15.67
C GLY A 6 12.07 -15.13 -15.40
N VAL A 7 11.03 -15.96 -15.58
CA VAL A 7 9.63 -15.58 -15.29
C VAL A 7 9.44 -15.26 -13.81
N VAL A 8 10.00 -16.09 -12.91
CA VAL A 8 9.90 -15.85 -11.46
C VAL A 8 10.60 -14.54 -11.07
N LEU A 9 11.82 -14.29 -11.57
CA LEU A 9 12.55 -13.05 -11.29
C LEU A 9 11.81 -11.82 -11.81
N PHE A 10 11.21 -11.90 -13.00
CA PHE A 10 10.42 -10.82 -13.55
C PHE A 10 9.18 -10.52 -12.70
N ALA A 11 8.45 -11.55 -12.25
CA ALA A 11 7.31 -11.39 -11.37
C ALA A 11 7.69 -10.74 -10.03
N VAL A 12 8.82 -11.16 -9.43
CA VAL A 12 9.35 -10.55 -8.20
C VAL A 12 9.76 -9.09 -8.42
N ALA A 13 10.41 -8.77 -9.55
CA ALA A 13 10.79 -7.40 -9.87
C ALA A 13 9.56 -6.49 -10.06
N LEU A 14 8.51 -6.97 -10.72
CA LEU A 14 7.24 -6.25 -10.84
C LEU A 14 6.62 -6.00 -9.47
N LEU A 15 6.63 -6.98 -8.58
CA LEU A 15 6.13 -6.83 -7.23
C LEU A 15 6.85 -5.76 -6.43
N LEU A 16 8.18 -5.77 -6.48
CA LEU A 16 9.00 -4.75 -5.85
C LEU A 16 8.74 -3.37 -6.45
N SER A 17 8.56 -3.28 -7.78
CA SER A 17 8.25 -2.03 -8.47
C SER A 17 6.91 -1.45 -8.03
N VAL A 18 5.86 -2.26 -7.94
CA VAL A 18 4.55 -1.81 -7.45
C VAL A 18 4.61 -1.41 -5.98
N ALA A 19 5.25 -2.21 -5.13
CA ALA A 19 5.42 -1.86 -3.72
C ALA A 19 6.18 -0.52 -3.56
N TRP A 20 7.19 -0.27 -4.41
CA TRP A 20 7.92 0.98 -4.43
C TRP A 20 7.07 2.16 -4.92
N HIS A 21 6.22 1.95 -5.93
CA HIS A 21 5.28 2.96 -6.43
C HIS A 21 4.30 3.38 -5.34
N GLU A 22 3.65 2.43 -4.66
CA GLU A 22 2.73 2.70 -3.55
C GLU A 22 3.44 3.40 -2.39
N CYS A 23 4.70 3.04 -2.12
CA CYS A 23 5.51 3.71 -1.10
C CYS A 23 5.72 5.20 -1.45
N GLY A 24 5.86 5.51 -2.74
CA GLY A 24 5.90 6.89 -3.24
C GLY A 24 4.65 7.70 -2.86
N HIS A 25 3.45 7.12 -3.05
CA HIS A 25 2.19 7.76 -2.66
C HIS A 25 2.11 8.00 -1.15
N MET A 26 2.44 6.98 -0.35
CA MET A 26 2.48 7.11 1.11
C MET A 26 3.42 8.25 1.54
N TRP A 27 4.61 8.32 0.95
CA TRP A 27 5.60 9.32 1.31
C TRP A 27 5.18 10.74 0.91
N ALA A 28 4.57 10.88 -0.27
CA ALA A 28 4.02 12.15 -0.72
C ALA A 28 2.91 12.64 0.22
N ALA A 29 1.96 11.77 0.57
CA ALA A 29 0.86 12.08 1.48
C ALA A 29 1.36 12.46 2.88
N GLN A 30 2.29 11.68 3.46
CA GLN A 30 2.83 12.00 4.78
C GLN A 30 3.58 13.33 4.80
N ARG A 31 4.23 13.71 3.69
CA ARG A 31 4.93 15.00 3.58
C ARG A 31 4.00 16.20 3.45
N THR A 32 2.82 16.02 2.86
CA THR A 32 1.80 17.07 2.77
C THR A 32 0.95 17.16 4.03
N GLY A 33 1.20 16.31 5.03
CA GLY A 33 0.45 16.26 6.30
C GLY A 33 -0.79 15.38 6.26
N MET A 34 -1.09 14.76 5.11
CA MET A 34 -2.23 13.85 4.96
C MET A 34 -2.02 12.57 5.77
N LYS A 35 -3.12 11.98 6.24
CA LYS A 35 -3.09 10.73 7.00
C LYS A 35 -3.14 9.53 6.07
N VAL A 36 -2.17 8.64 6.22
CA VAL A 36 -2.16 7.33 5.56
C VAL A 36 -2.70 6.29 6.54
N ARG A 37 -3.87 5.73 6.25
CA ARG A 37 -4.55 4.74 7.10
C ARG A 37 -3.93 3.36 6.94
N ARG A 38 -3.75 2.90 5.70
CA ARG A 38 -3.32 1.54 5.39
C ARG A 38 -2.35 1.53 4.21
N PHE A 39 -1.34 0.69 4.31
CA PHE A 39 -0.38 0.41 3.24
C PHE A 39 -0.24 -1.11 3.11
N PHE A 40 -0.69 -1.67 2.01
CA PHE A 40 -0.64 -3.11 1.80
C PHE A 40 -0.01 -3.46 0.46
N VAL A 41 0.83 -4.48 0.48
CA VAL A 41 1.35 -5.10 -0.73
C VAL A 41 0.53 -6.36 -1.03
N GLY A 42 -0.02 -6.43 -2.23
CA GLY A 42 -0.88 -7.51 -2.70
C GLY A 42 -2.38 -7.28 -2.47
N PHE A 43 -3.16 -8.30 -2.86
CA PHE A 43 -4.61 -8.37 -2.79
C PHE A 43 -5.09 -9.64 -2.09
N GLY A 44 -6.39 -9.69 -1.78
CA GLY A 44 -7.02 -10.86 -1.16
C GLY A 44 -6.89 -10.89 0.38
N PRO A 45 -6.86 -12.10 0.99
CA PRO A 45 -6.80 -12.25 2.44
C PRO A 45 -5.47 -11.73 2.98
N THR A 46 -5.53 -11.07 4.13
CA THR A 46 -4.34 -10.56 4.83
C THR A 46 -3.55 -11.73 5.39
N LEU A 47 -2.30 -11.89 4.94
CA LEU A 47 -1.37 -12.87 5.53
C LEU A 47 -0.76 -12.33 6.81
N TRP A 48 -0.44 -11.04 6.81
CA TRP A 48 0.17 -10.36 7.93
C TRP A 48 -0.12 -8.87 7.88
N SER A 49 -0.39 -8.26 9.02
CA SER A 49 -0.40 -6.81 9.17
C SER A 49 0.23 -6.40 10.52
N THR A 50 0.82 -5.22 10.53
CA THR A 50 1.38 -4.56 11.71
C THR A 50 1.03 -3.09 11.67
N ARG A 51 0.56 -2.55 12.79
CA ARG A 51 0.33 -1.11 12.92
C ARG A 51 1.61 -0.44 13.38
N ARG A 52 2.06 0.59 12.66
CA ARG A 52 3.22 1.39 13.05
C ARG A 52 2.86 2.87 13.01
N GLY A 53 2.76 3.48 14.19
CA GLY A 53 2.23 4.83 14.34
C GLY A 53 0.76 4.86 13.97
N GLU A 54 0.41 5.63 12.94
CA GLU A 54 -0.96 5.80 12.49
C GLU A 54 -1.35 4.87 11.33
N THR A 55 -0.35 4.37 10.59
CA THR A 55 -0.52 3.56 9.38
C THR A 55 -0.46 2.06 9.71
N GLU A 56 -1.41 1.30 9.17
CA GLU A 56 -1.35 -0.16 9.17
C GLU A 56 -0.60 -0.65 7.93
N TYR A 57 0.50 -1.36 8.15
CA TYR A 57 1.31 -1.97 7.10
C TYR A 57 0.97 -3.44 7.00
N GLY A 58 0.89 -4.02 5.80
CA GLY A 58 0.69 -5.46 5.68
C GLY A 58 0.94 -6.05 4.31
N VAL A 59 0.83 -7.37 4.26
CA VAL A 59 1.01 -8.17 3.06
C VAL A 59 -0.20 -9.09 2.90
N LYS A 60 -0.71 -9.18 1.68
CA LYS A 60 -1.85 -10.03 1.32
C LYS A 60 -1.40 -11.22 0.47
N ALA A 61 -2.25 -12.24 0.43
CA ALA A 61 -1.90 -13.54 -0.14
C ALA A 61 -1.67 -13.52 -1.66
N LEU A 62 -2.33 -12.63 -2.40
CA LEU A 62 -2.15 -12.50 -3.84
C LEU A 62 -1.17 -11.38 -4.13
N PRO A 63 0.05 -11.69 -4.60
CA PRO A 63 1.07 -10.70 -4.88
C PRO A 63 0.84 -10.10 -6.28
N LEU A 64 -0.35 -9.54 -6.51
CA LEU A 64 -0.79 -9.00 -7.81
C LEU A 64 -1.01 -7.49 -7.79
N GLY A 65 -0.31 -6.76 -6.91
CA GLY A 65 -0.33 -5.30 -6.84
C GLY A 65 -0.07 -4.78 -5.43
N GLY A 66 -0.68 -3.66 -5.07
CA GLY A 66 -0.63 -3.05 -3.75
C GLY A 66 -1.64 -1.91 -3.66
N PHE A 67 -1.90 -1.40 -2.45
CA PHE A 67 -2.72 -0.21 -2.26
C PHE A 67 -2.23 0.63 -1.08
N CYS A 68 -2.30 1.94 -1.25
CA CYS A 68 -2.12 2.95 -0.23
C CYS A 68 -3.44 3.68 0.02
N ASP A 69 -3.98 3.52 1.22
CA ASP A 69 -5.23 4.14 1.66
C ASP A 69 -4.91 5.45 2.39
N ILE A 70 -5.14 6.57 1.70
CA ILE A 70 -4.90 7.93 2.17
C ILE A 70 -6.28 8.57 2.41
N ALA A 71 -6.45 9.21 3.57
CA ALA A 71 -7.70 9.92 3.88
C ALA A 71 -7.96 11.02 2.84
N GLY A 72 -9.23 11.16 2.41
CA GLY A 72 -9.68 12.26 1.54
C GLY A 72 -9.42 12.08 0.05
N MET A 73 -8.94 10.91 -0.39
CA MET A 73 -8.65 10.65 -1.80
C MET A 73 -9.88 10.59 -2.72
N THR A 74 -11.07 10.40 -2.15
CA THR A 74 -12.32 10.36 -2.92
C THR A 74 -13.42 11.15 -2.19
N PRO A 75 -14.40 11.72 -2.91
CA PRO A 75 -15.53 12.43 -2.30
C PRO A 75 -16.46 11.52 -1.49
N TYR A 76 -16.29 10.20 -1.58
CA TYR A 76 -17.05 9.19 -0.84
C TYR A 76 -16.27 8.58 0.32
N ASP A 77 -15.07 9.10 0.63
CA ASP A 77 -14.25 8.56 1.72
C ASP A 77 -14.87 8.90 3.08
N GLU A 78 -15.10 7.88 3.90
CA GLU A 78 -15.56 8.04 5.28
C GLU A 78 -14.36 8.41 6.15
N ILE A 79 -14.26 9.71 6.44
CA ILE A 79 -13.19 10.30 7.24
C ILE A 79 -13.69 10.51 8.67
N ASP A 80 -12.93 10.01 9.64
CA ASP A 80 -13.18 10.24 11.06
C ASP A 80 -13.02 11.73 11.41
N GLU A 81 -13.79 12.27 12.36
CA GLU A 81 -13.75 13.71 12.72
C GLU A 81 -12.34 14.16 13.08
N ALA A 82 -11.56 13.29 13.75
CA ALA A 82 -10.18 13.54 14.12
C ALA A 82 -9.22 13.65 12.92
N ASP A 83 -9.60 13.08 11.76
CA ASP A 83 -8.76 12.96 10.58
C ASP A 83 -9.12 13.97 9.48
N LYS A 84 -10.24 14.70 9.61
CA LYS A 84 -10.71 15.69 8.62
C LYS A 84 -9.70 16.80 8.31
N ALA A 85 -8.91 17.22 9.31
CA ALA A 85 -7.87 18.23 9.11
C ALA A 85 -6.65 17.71 8.32
N ARG A 86 -6.57 16.39 8.11
CA ARG A 86 -5.48 15.67 7.45
C ARG A 86 -5.99 14.77 6.32
N ALA A 87 -7.20 15.03 5.85
CA ALA A 87 -7.79 14.45 4.65
C ALA A 87 -7.53 15.37 3.45
#